data_AF-A0A8D9FBT1-F1
#
_entry.id   AF-A0A8D9FBT1-F1
#
_cell.length_a   1.000
_cell.length_b   1.000
_cell.length_c   1.000
_cell.angle_alpha   90.00
_cell.angle_beta   90.00
_cell.angle_gamma   90.00
#
_symmetry.space_group_name_H-M   'P 1'
#
loop_
_entity.id
_entity.type
_entity.pdbx_description
1 polymer ?
#
loop_
_entity_poly.entity_id
_entity_poly.type
_entity_poly.pdbx_seq_one_letter_code
_entity_poly.pdbx_strand_id
1 'polypeptide(L)'
;MSVQLFSTGRLISKLGGSSPFTSVFNNHIRQCFAYTDWRLSSTCSSKADLTQSSCWSKKNQPFKGAGFTHRNMSDNNNSSGCKFDKEELKKRLTPMQYHVTQEKGTERPFTGTYNKNTESGTYTCIVCNQPLFSSKTKFDSGCGWPAFNDVLDQGKVKLTKDTSNGMVRTEVTCSQCDAHLGHVFNDGPPPTKRRFCINSASIDFIPAAEK
;
A
#
# COMPACT_ATOMS: atom_id res chain seq x y z
N MET A 1 -7.75 -78.13 -36.46
CA MET A 1 -8.45 -76.94 -36.95
C MET A 1 -7.37 -75.95 -37.36
N SER A 2 -6.88 -76.08 -38.59
CA SER A 2 -7.22 -75.22 -39.75
C SER A 2 -6.48 -73.88 -39.66
N VAL A 3 -5.36 -73.68 -40.39
CA VAL A 3 -5.24 -73.03 -41.73
C VAL A 3 -5.38 -71.50 -41.56
N GLN A 4 -4.48 -70.56 -41.91
CA GLN A 4 -3.57 -70.25 -43.05
C GLN A 4 -2.64 -69.08 -42.55
N LEU A 5 -1.32 -69.01 -42.79
CA LEU A 5 -0.52 -68.67 -43.99
C LEU A 5 -0.50 -67.18 -44.44
N PHE A 6 0.73 -66.61 -44.42
CA PHE A 6 1.40 -65.67 -45.36
C PHE A 6 0.78 -64.28 -45.67
N SER A 7 1.50 -63.18 -45.38
CA SER A 7 2.45 -62.45 -46.26
C SER A 7 1.79 -61.63 -47.38
N THR A 8 2.11 -60.32 -47.46
CA THR A 8 2.67 -59.62 -48.65
C THR A 8 2.38 -58.10 -48.68
N GLY A 9 3.35 -57.33 -49.22
CA GLY A 9 3.21 -56.01 -49.89
C GLY A 9 3.06 -54.78 -48.97
N ARG A 10 4.00 -53.85 -48.80
CA ARG A 10 4.93 -53.10 -49.67
C ARG A 10 4.26 -52.13 -50.66
N LEU A 11 4.60 -50.83 -50.47
CA LEU A 11 4.83 -49.79 -51.51
C LEU A 11 3.55 -49.30 -52.24
N ILE A 12 3.31 -48.03 -52.64
CA ILE A 12 4.13 -46.87 -53.03
C ILE A 12 3.24 -45.61 -53.01
N SER A 13 3.81 -44.44 -52.64
CA SER A 13 3.68 -43.09 -53.25
C SER A 13 2.33 -42.52 -53.75
N LYS A 14 2.09 -41.22 -53.48
CA LYS A 14 2.44 -40.11 -54.41
C LYS A 14 1.91 -38.74 -53.93
N LEU A 15 2.83 -37.76 -53.94
CA LEU A 15 2.71 -36.37 -54.43
C LEU A 15 1.73 -35.42 -53.72
N GLY A 16 2.01 -34.14 -53.48
CA GLY A 16 3.09 -33.24 -53.90
C GLY A 16 2.63 -31.78 -53.71
N GLY A 17 3.59 -30.83 -53.63
CA GLY A 17 3.35 -29.37 -53.63
C GLY A 17 4.10 -28.66 -52.48
N SER A 18 5.42 -28.48 -52.48
CA SER A 18 6.25 -27.50 -53.22
C SER A 18 5.77 -26.03 -53.15
N SER A 19 6.27 -25.28 -52.16
CA SER A 19 7.08 -24.02 -52.21
C SER A 19 6.81 -22.94 -53.30
N PRO A 20 7.58 -21.83 -53.30
CA PRO A 20 7.67 -20.67 -52.39
C PRO A 20 7.18 -19.39 -53.13
N PHE A 21 7.15 -18.19 -52.53
CA PHE A 21 7.42 -16.88 -53.20
C PHE A 21 7.20 -15.72 -52.20
N THR A 22 8.28 -15.05 -51.79
CA THR A 22 8.66 -13.66 -52.13
C THR A 22 7.89 -12.53 -51.44
N SER A 23 8.62 -11.82 -50.56
CA SER A 23 8.79 -10.36 -50.52
C SER A 23 7.99 -9.55 -51.55
N VAL A 24 7.33 -8.48 -51.10
CA VAL A 24 7.43 -7.11 -51.67
C VAL A 24 6.75 -6.11 -50.71
N PHE A 25 7.55 -5.13 -50.26
CA PHE A 25 7.25 -3.71 -50.02
C PHE A 25 5.82 -3.27 -49.63
N ASN A 26 5.69 -2.48 -48.56
CA ASN A 26 5.87 -1.02 -48.70
C ASN A 26 6.00 -0.27 -47.37
N ASN A 27 6.83 0.78 -47.45
CA ASN A 27 7.08 1.81 -46.45
C ASN A 27 5.85 2.69 -46.19
N HIS A 28 5.74 3.17 -44.95
CA HIS A 28 5.23 4.49 -44.48
C HIS A 28 4.78 4.24 -43.03
N ILE A 29 5.41 4.78 -42.00
CA ILE A 29 5.30 6.18 -41.60
C ILE A 29 6.56 6.54 -40.80
N ARG A 30 7.34 7.47 -41.36
CA ARG A 30 8.14 8.40 -40.56
C ARG A 30 7.17 9.43 -40.00
N GLN A 31 7.23 9.67 -38.69
CA GLN A 31 7.14 11.00 -38.09
C GLN A 31 7.31 10.86 -36.57
N CYS A 32 8.58 10.83 -36.13
CA CYS A 32 8.92 11.38 -34.82
C CYS A 32 8.91 12.90 -34.99
N PHE A 33 7.78 13.54 -34.70
CA PHE A 33 7.75 14.99 -34.51
C PHE A 33 8.27 15.29 -33.12
N ALA A 34 9.37 16.04 -33.10
CA ALA A 34 9.85 16.76 -31.95
C ALA A 34 8.80 17.80 -31.49
N TYR A 35 8.62 17.91 -30.18
CA TYR A 35 8.11 19.10 -29.49
C TYR A 35 8.95 19.21 -28.21
N THR A 36 10.06 19.97 -28.24
CA THR A 36 10.16 21.32 -27.64
C THR A 36 9.69 21.33 -26.18
N ASP A 37 10.59 21.04 -25.24
CA ASP A 37 11.50 21.99 -24.58
C ASP A 37 10.73 23.08 -23.81
N TRP A 38 10.36 22.76 -22.57
CA TRP A 38 9.87 23.72 -21.58
C TRP A 38 11.00 23.96 -20.57
N ARG A 39 11.91 24.87 -20.93
CA ARG A 39 12.93 25.37 -20.01
C ARG A 39 12.73 26.85 -19.72
N LEU A 40 12.27 27.07 -18.49
CA LEU A 40 12.37 28.25 -17.65
C LEU A 40 13.38 29.30 -18.13
N SER A 41 12.86 30.45 -18.52
CA SER A 41 13.59 31.72 -18.55
C SER A 41 13.69 32.25 -17.12
N SER A 42 14.93 32.39 -16.63
CA SER A 42 15.25 33.13 -15.41
C SER A 42 16.57 33.85 -15.67
N THR A 43 16.49 35.00 -16.32
CA THR A 43 17.61 35.95 -16.40
C THR A 43 17.72 36.69 -15.07
N CYS A 44 18.55 36.17 -14.17
CA CYS A 44 19.10 36.95 -13.07
C CYS A 44 20.18 37.86 -13.66
N SER A 45 19.87 39.14 -13.86
CA SER A 45 20.85 40.16 -14.21
C SER A 45 21.24 40.91 -12.96
N SER A 46 22.45 40.63 -12.48
CA SER A 46 23.14 41.39 -11.46
C SER A 46 23.59 42.72 -12.03
N LYS A 47 23.09 43.82 -11.45
CA LYS A 47 23.82 45.08 -11.41
C LYS A 47 23.72 45.65 -10.00
N ALA A 48 24.89 45.72 -9.38
CA ALA A 48 25.17 46.57 -8.24
C ALA A 48 24.94 48.03 -8.66
N ASP A 49 24.42 48.84 -7.74
CA ASP A 49 24.89 50.22 -7.62
C ASP A 49 24.70 50.71 -6.19
N LEU A 50 25.83 51.16 -5.65
CA LEU A 50 26.01 51.86 -4.40
C LEU A 50 25.61 53.32 -4.60
N THR A 51 24.71 53.85 -3.79
CA THR A 51 24.72 55.28 -3.45
C THR A 51 24.35 55.48 -1.98
N GLN A 52 25.32 55.97 -1.23
CA GLN A 52 25.20 56.45 0.14
C GLN A 52 24.27 57.66 0.26
N SER A 53 23.84 57.90 1.49
CA SER A 53 23.46 59.20 2.08
C SER A 53 21.96 59.49 2.13
N SER A 54 21.36 59.25 3.29
CA SER A 54 21.06 60.36 4.20
C SER A 54 20.43 59.83 5.48
N CYS A 55 21.15 60.09 6.57
CA CYS A 55 20.62 60.15 7.92
C CYS A 55 19.34 60.99 7.91
N TRP A 56 18.28 60.56 8.60
CA TRP A 56 17.46 61.44 9.43
C TRP A 56 16.77 60.63 10.54
N SER A 57 17.25 60.95 11.74
CA SER A 57 16.67 60.64 13.04
C SER A 57 15.21 61.10 13.12
N LYS A 58 14.34 60.28 13.73
CA LYS A 58 13.21 60.77 14.54
C LYS A 58 12.59 59.65 15.42
N LYS A 59 12.89 59.79 16.71
CA LYS A 59 11.96 59.76 17.87
C LYS A 59 11.35 58.42 18.31
N ASN A 60 11.83 58.00 19.49
CA ASN A 60 11.10 57.25 20.51
C ASN A 60 9.75 57.90 20.85
N GLN A 61 8.71 57.06 20.97
CA GLN A 61 7.66 57.19 21.98
C GLN A 61 7.23 55.78 22.44
N PRO A 62 6.92 55.57 23.74
CA PRO A 62 6.59 54.28 24.32
C PRO A 62 5.08 54.02 24.33
N PHE A 63 4.64 52.82 23.95
CA PHE A 63 3.25 52.40 24.13
C PHE A 63 3.14 51.06 24.85
N LYS A 64 2.87 51.20 26.15
CA LYS A 64 1.86 50.51 26.99
C LYS A 64 1.43 49.11 26.57
N GLY A 65 1.63 48.17 27.50
CA GLY A 65 1.13 46.81 27.43
C GLY A 65 -0.40 46.71 27.32
N ALA A 66 -0.81 45.75 26.52
CA ALA A 66 -2.10 45.07 26.59
C ALA A 66 -1.82 43.59 26.29
N GLY A 67 -2.36 42.69 27.12
CA GLY A 67 -2.03 41.28 27.15
C GLY A 67 -2.17 40.59 25.79
N PHE A 68 -1.07 40.01 25.32
CA PHE A 68 -1.10 38.99 24.30
C PHE A 68 -1.67 37.73 24.94
N THR A 69 -2.93 37.42 24.65
CA THR A 69 -3.43 36.06 24.83
C THR A 69 -2.55 35.14 23.99
N HIS A 70 -2.00 34.11 24.63
CA HIS A 70 -1.29 33.04 23.92
C HIS A 70 -2.30 32.39 22.96
N ARG A 71 -2.28 32.83 21.70
CA ARG A 71 -2.94 32.12 20.61
C ARG A 71 -2.14 30.83 20.44
N ASN A 72 -2.71 29.71 20.87
CA ASN A 72 -2.13 28.36 20.72
C ASN A 72 -1.69 28.19 19.27
N MET A 73 -0.36 28.26 19.09
CA MET A 73 0.31 28.12 17.82
C MET A 73 0.34 26.63 17.54
N SER A 74 -0.43 26.22 16.54
CA SER A 74 -0.55 24.86 16.05
C SER A 74 0.84 24.23 15.88
N ASP A 75 1.04 23.06 16.48
CA ASP A 75 2.24 22.26 16.31
C ASP A 75 2.42 21.87 14.83
N ASN A 76 3.27 22.63 14.14
CA ASN A 76 3.79 22.31 12.83
C ASN A 76 4.86 21.22 12.97
N ASN A 77 4.40 19.98 13.19
CA ASN A 77 5.27 18.82 13.12
C ASN A 77 5.16 18.19 11.73
N ASN A 78 6.12 18.56 10.89
CA ASN A 78 6.43 17.90 9.63
C ASN A 78 6.96 16.49 9.91
N SER A 79 6.02 15.58 10.21
CA SER A 79 6.22 14.14 10.24
C SER A 79 5.33 13.56 9.16
N SER A 80 5.94 12.96 8.15
CA SER A 80 5.31 12.34 6.96
C SER A 80 4.45 11.12 7.33
N GLY A 81 3.40 11.33 8.11
CA GLY A 81 2.42 10.35 8.55
C GLY A 81 1.03 10.98 8.51
N CYS A 82 0.05 10.21 8.04
CA CYS A 82 -1.33 10.69 7.96
C CYS A 82 -1.92 10.69 9.38
N LYS A 83 -1.85 11.85 10.04
CA LYS A 83 -2.46 12.06 11.37
C LYS A 83 -3.91 12.44 11.18
N PHE A 84 -4.82 11.57 11.61
CA PHE A 84 -6.26 11.81 11.60
C PHE A 84 -6.70 12.43 12.94
N ASP A 85 -7.74 13.27 12.90
CA ASP A 85 -8.33 13.82 14.12
C ASP A 85 -9.21 12.76 14.83
N LYS A 86 -9.18 12.75 16.17
CA LYS A 86 -9.92 11.75 16.96
C LYS A 86 -11.43 11.85 16.75
N GLU A 87 -11.98 13.05 16.62
CA GLU A 87 -13.42 13.26 16.44
C GLU A 87 -13.87 12.89 15.02
N GLU A 88 -13.00 13.06 14.03
CA GLU A 88 -13.22 12.54 12.68
C GLU A 88 -13.27 11.01 12.66
N LEU A 89 -12.31 10.35 13.31
CA LEU A 89 -12.26 8.90 13.38
C LEU A 89 -13.47 8.31 14.10
N LYS A 90 -13.95 8.93 15.19
CA LYS A 90 -15.17 8.48 15.89
C LYS A 90 -16.44 8.61 15.06
N LYS A 91 -16.50 9.57 14.13
CA LYS A 91 -17.66 9.73 13.22
C LYS A 91 -17.63 8.73 12.08
N ARG A 92 -16.44 8.38 11.59
CA ARG A 92 -16.26 7.48 10.43
C ARG A 92 -16.24 6.00 10.82
N LEU A 93 -15.60 5.66 11.94
CA LEU A 93 -15.40 4.30 12.38
C LEU A 93 -16.51 3.87 13.36
N THR A 94 -16.85 2.59 13.32
CA THR A 94 -17.70 2.01 14.37
C THR A 94 -16.96 1.98 15.72
N PRO A 95 -17.68 1.90 16.86
CA PRO A 95 -17.05 1.86 18.17
C PRO A 95 -16.00 0.75 18.31
N MET A 96 -16.25 -0.43 17.72
CA MET A 96 -15.31 -1.55 17.75
C MET A 96 -14.06 -1.28 16.90
N GLN A 97 -14.23 -0.73 15.69
CA GLN A 97 -13.10 -0.37 14.82
C GLN A 97 -12.23 0.71 15.46
N TYR A 98 -12.84 1.71 16.11
CA TYR A 98 -12.11 2.73 16.86
C TYR A 98 -11.36 2.11 18.05
N HIS A 99 -12.02 1.30 18.86
CA HIS A 99 -11.41 0.62 20.01
C HIS A 99 -10.21 -0.24 19.61
N VAL A 100 -10.34 -1.04 18.55
CA VAL A 100 -9.25 -1.87 18.04
C VAL A 100 -8.11 -1.01 17.51
N THR A 101 -8.39 -0.06 16.60
CA THR A 101 -7.32 0.66 15.88
C THR A 101 -6.63 1.73 16.70
N GLN A 102 -7.35 2.44 17.58
CA GLN A 102 -6.83 3.59 18.34
C GLN A 102 -6.49 3.24 19.78
N GLU A 103 -7.25 2.34 20.41
CA GLU A 103 -7.09 1.97 21.83
C GLU A 103 -6.35 0.63 22.00
N LYS A 104 -5.84 0.06 20.90
CA LYS A 104 -5.16 -1.25 20.86
C LYS A 104 -6.01 -2.39 21.44
N GLY A 105 -7.32 -2.26 21.30
CA GLY A 105 -8.27 -3.30 21.68
C GLY A 105 -8.16 -4.54 20.79
N THR A 106 -8.72 -5.64 21.25
CA THR A 106 -8.82 -6.89 20.46
C THR A 106 -10.29 -7.26 20.33
N GLU A 107 -10.75 -7.56 19.12
CA GLU A 107 -12.11 -8.03 18.89
C GLU A 107 -12.30 -9.43 19.50
N ARG A 108 -13.54 -9.81 19.81
CA ARG A 108 -13.80 -11.17 20.31
C ARG A 108 -13.48 -12.21 19.23
N PRO A 109 -12.97 -13.40 19.62
CA PRO A 109 -12.68 -14.45 18.64
C PRO A 109 -13.97 -14.87 17.92
N PHE A 110 -13.84 -15.18 16.64
CA PHE A 110 -14.90 -15.63 15.73
C PHE A 110 -16.01 -14.61 15.42
N THR A 111 -15.94 -13.37 15.92
CA THR A 111 -16.96 -12.34 15.63
C THR A 111 -16.65 -11.48 14.41
N GLY A 112 -15.39 -11.49 13.93
CA GLY A 112 -14.96 -10.65 12.82
C GLY A 112 -15.52 -11.09 11.47
N THR A 113 -16.04 -10.13 10.69
CA THR A 113 -16.62 -10.34 9.36
C THR A 113 -15.67 -11.06 8.40
N TYR A 114 -14.38 -10.70 8.42
CA TYR A 114 -13.39 -11.24 7.49
C TYR A 114 -12.69 -12.52 7.97
N ASN A 115 -13.07 -13.04 9.14
CA ASN A 115 -12.46 -14.25 9.68
C ASN A 115 -12.60 -15.43 8.71
N LYS A 116 -13.83 -15.68 8.25
CA LYS A 116 -14.14 -16.76 7.29
C LYS A 116 -14.21 -16.30 5.83
N ASN A 117 -13.78 -15.08 5.52
CA ASN A 117 -13.77 -14.61 4.13
C ASN A 117 -12.72 -15.37 3.30
N THR A 118 -13.13 -15.94 2.17
CA THR A 118 -12.29 -16.65 1.20
C THR A 118 -12.29 -16.00 -0.18
N GLU A 119 -12.93 -14.84 -0.33
CA GLU A 119 -12.99 -14.11 -1.59
C GLU A 119 -11.60 -13.60 -2.02
N SER A 120 -11.42 -13.50 -3.34
CA SER A 120 -10.18 -12.98 -3.93
C SER A 120 -10.17 -11.45 -3.89
N GLY A 121 -9.12 -10.87 -3.32
CA GLY A 121 -9.05 -9.42 -3.17
C GLY A 121 -7.86 -8.95 -2.32
N THR A 122 -7.93 -7.68 -1.92
CA THR A 122 -6.90 -7.02 -1.12
C THR A 122 -7.51 -6.49 0.17
N TYR A 123 -6.83 -6.76 1.28
CA TYR A 123 -7.18 -6.21 2.59
C TYR A 123 -6.42 -4.91 2.81
N THR A 124 -7.15 -3.85 3.11
CA THR A 124 -6.62 -2.50 3.33
C THR A 124 -6.81 -2.08 4.79
N CYS A 125 -6.02 -1.12 5.25
CA CYS A 125 -6.22 -0.51 6.57
C CYS A 125 -7.52 0.28 6.59
N ILE A 126 -8.42 0.02 7.54
CA ILE A 126 -9.69 0.74 7.62
C ILE A 126 -9.53 2.24 7.91
N VAL A 127 -8.38 2.64 8.47
CA VAL A 127 -8.11 4.04 8.82
C VAL A 127 -7.58 4.82 7.62
N CYS A 128 -6.50 4.37 6.99
CA CYS A 128 -5.83 5.12 5.92
C CYS A 128 -5.99 4.52 4.52
N ASN A 129 -6.74 3.43 4.37
CA ASN A 129 -6.96 2.70 3.13
C ASN A 129 -5.67 2.14 2.47
N GLN A 130 -4.55 2.10 3.19
CA GLN A 130 -3.31 1.49 2.69
C GLN A 130 -3.51 -0.01 2.47
N PRO A 131 -3.12 -0.59 1.32
CA PRO A 131 -3.13 -2.04 1.12
C PRO A 131 -2.10 -2.73 2.02
N LEU A 132 -2.54 -3.74 2.76
CA LEU A 132 -1.74 -4.45 3.77
C LEU A 132 -1.53 -5.93 3.41
N PHE A 133 -2.60 -6.65 3.08
CA PHE A 133 -2.56 -8.10 2.87
C PHE A 133 -3.27 -8.51 1.59
N SER A 134 -2.85 -9.62 1.00
CA SER A 134 -3.53 -10.25 -0.13
C SER A 134 -4.40 -11.40 0.37
N SER A 135 -5.54 -11.65 -0.28
CA SER A 135 -6.31 -12.88 -0.05
C SER A 135 -5.48 -14.15 -0.31
N LYS A 136 -4.47 -14.10 -1.19
CA LYS A 136 -3.59 -15.23 -1.51
C LYS A 136 -2.74 -15.70 -0.33
N THR A 137 -2.41 -14.79 0.60
CA THR A 137 -1.63 -15.13 1.80
C THR A 137 -2.52 -15.45 2.99
N LYS A 138 -3.84 -15.29 2.86
CA LYS A 138 -4.81 -15.65 3.90
C LYS A 138 -4.92 -17.16 4.02
N PHE A 139 -4.95 -17.66 5.24
CA PHE A 139 -5.16 -19.08 5.53
C PHE A 139 -6.05 -19.24 6.77
N ASP A 140 -6.65 -20.42 6.94
CA ASP A 140 -7.38 -20.75 8.16
C ASP A 140 -6.41 -21.31 9.20
N SER A 141 -6.24 -20.57 10.30
CA SER A 141 -5.41 -20.99 11.44
C SER A 141 -6.23 -21.53 12.61
N GLY A 142 -7.56 -21.46 12.55
CA GLY A 142 -8.43 -21.80 13.68
C GLY A 142 -8.32 -20.86 14.89
N CYS A 143 -7.54 -19.76 14.83
CA CYS A 143 -7.32 -18.89 15.98
C CYS A 143 -8.53 -18.01 16.33
N GLY A 144 -9.49 -17.85 15.42
CA GLY A 144 -10.69 -17.02 15.60
C GLY A 144 -10.59 -15.61 14.99
N TRP A 145 -9.46 -15.25 14.39
CA TRP A 145 -9.25 -14.00 13.67
C TRP A 145 -8.68 -14.26 12.27
N PRO A 146 -8.84 -13.32 11.32
CA PRO A 146 -8.14 -13.36 10.04
C PRO A 146 -6.62 -13.62 10.22
N ALA A 147 -6.13 -14.67 9.57
CA ALA A 147 -4.72 -15.05 9.61
C ALA A 147 -4.09 -14.97 8.22
N PHE A 148 -2.91 -14.34 8.15
CA PHE A 148 -2.13 -14.21 6.91
C PHE A 148 -0.71 -14.72 7.11
N ASN A 149 -0.14 -15.34 6.07
CA ASN A 149 1.22 -15.87 6.11
C ASN A 149 2.28 -14.80 5.82
N ASP A 150 1.89 -13.77 5.05
CA ASP A 150 2.75 -12.66 4.69
C ASP A 150 1.97 -11.38 4.38
N VAL A 151 2.67 -10.25 4.47
CA VAL A 151 2.21 -8.90 4.07
C VAL A 151 2.50 -8.64 2.60
N LEU A 152 1.78 -7.70 1.98
CA LEU A 152 2.05 -7.29 0.59
C LEU A 152 3.45 -6.68 0.43
N ASP A 153 3.86 -5.86 1.40
CA ASP A 153 5.17 -5.23 1.45
C ASP A 153 5.53 -4.98 2.92
N GLN A 154 6.78 -5.31 3.29
CA GLN A 154 7.28 -5.17 4.65
C GLN A 154 7.30 -3.70 5.11
N GLY A 155 7.39 -2.74 4.19
CA GLY A 155 7.29 -1.31 4.50
C GLY A 155 5.89 -0.82 4.89
N LYS A 156 4.85 -1.66 4.73
CA LYS A 156 3.44 -1.30 4.98
C LYS A 156 3.01 -1.53 6.42
N VAL A 157 3.76 -2.33 7.16
CA VAL A 157 3.50 -2.62 8.57
C VAL A 157 4.73 -2.33 9.42
N LYS A 158 4.52 -1.92 10.66
CA LYS A 158 5.57 -1.79 11.68
C LYS A 158 5.39 -2.92 12.69
N LEU A 159 6.49 -3.56 13.04
CA LEU A 159 6.54 -4.61 14.04
C LEU A 159 7.15 -4.06 15.32
N THR A 160 6.39 -4.06 16.41
CA THR A 160 6.84 -3.53 17.71
C THR A 160 6.75 -4.62 18.76
N LYS A 161 7.76 -4.75 19.61
CA LYS A 161 7.71 -5.70 20.72
C LYS A 161 6.72 -5.21 21.76
N ASP A 162 5.70 -6.02 22.03
CA ASP A 162 4.66 -5.79 23.01
C ASP A 162 4.90 -6.72 24.22
N THR A 163 5.15 -6.13 25.38
CA THR A 163 5.35 -6.84 26.66
C THR A 163 4.18 -6.65 27.62
N SER A 164 3.04 -6.17 27.12
CA SER A 164 1.82 -6.03 27.91
C SER A 164 1.32 -7.39 28.44
N ASN A 165 0.60 -7.35 29.56
CA ASN A 165 -0.06 -8.52 30.15
C ASN A 165 0.88 -9.70 30.49
N GLY A 166 2.17 -9.43 30.71
CA GLY A 166 3.16 -10.44 31.11
C GLY A 166 3.58 -11.41 29.98
N MET A 167 3.16 -11.15 28.74
CA MET A 167 3.53 -11.96 27.58
C MET A 167 4.40 -11.14 26.62
N VAL A 168 5.37 -11.79 25.97
CA VAL A 168 6.17 -11.16 24.92
C VAL A 168 5.55 -11.53 23.57
N ARG A 169 4.91 -10.55 22.92
CA ARG A 169 4.35 -10.68 21.58
C ARG A 169 4.93 -9.60 20.67
N THR A 170 4.70 -9.72 19.37
CA THR A 170 5.08 -8.69 18.41
C THR A 170 3.80 -8.07 17.86
N GLU A 171 3.51 -6.85 18.27
CA GLU A 171 2.42 -6.03 17.77
C GLU A 171 2.68 -5.62 16.32
N VAL A 172 1.63 -5.63 15.52
CA VAL A 172 1.61 -5.19 14.13
C VAL A 172 0.77 -3.92 14.05
N THR A 173 1.38 -2.83 13.60
CA THR A 173 0.69 -1.55 13.35
C THR A 173 0.86 -1.11 11.90
N CYS A 174 -0.08 -0.30 11.41
CA CYS A 174 0.02 0.28 10.07
C CYS A 174 1.17 1.29 10.01
N SER A 175 2.04 1.21 9.00
CA SER A 175 3.19 2.11 8.93
C SER A 175 2.84 3.59 8.64
N GLN A 176 1.68 3.85 8.02
CA GLN A 176 1.25 5.19 7.57
C GLN A 176 0.48 5.99 8.62
N CYS A 177 -0.36 5.32 9.41
CA CYS A 177 -1.28 5.96 10.36
C CYS A 177 -1.15 5.41 11.78
N ASP A 178 -0.22 4.49 12.02
CA ASP A 178 0.05 3.86 13.31
C ASP A 178 -1.16 3.13 13.94
N ALA A 179 -2.22 2.88 13.17
CA ALA A 179 -3.38 2.11 13.59
C ALA A 179 -2.97 0.69 14.00
N HIS A 180 -3.48 0.23 15.14
CA HIS A 180 -3.28 -1.13 15.62
C HIS A 180 -4.04 -2.13 14.74
N LEU A 181 -3.33 -3.20 14.32
CA LEU A 181 -3.89 -4.24 13.46
C LEU A 181 -4.03 -5.56 14.23
N GLY A 182 -3.00 -5.96 14.97
CA GLY A 182 -2.99 -7.20 15.74
C GLY A 182 -1.57 -7.63 16.13
N HIS A 183 -1.27 -8.93 16.03
CA HIS A 183 0.02 -9.50 16.41
C HIS A 183 0.55 -10.49 15.38
N VAL A 184 1.86 -10.65 15.33
CA VAL A 184 2.54 -11.66 14.50
C VAL A 184 3.20 -12.73 15.39
N PHE A 185 3.05 -13.98 14.97
CA PHE A 185 3.60 -15.17 15.61
C PHE A 185 4.45 -15.97 14.61
N ASN A 186 5.35 -16.82 15.11
CA ASN A 186 6.25 -17.65 14.28
C ASN A 186 5.75 -19.09 14.12
N ASP A 187 4.43 -19.30 14.19
CA ASP A 187 3.74 -20.59 14.12
C ASP A 187 2.92 -20.73 12.81
N GLY A 188 3.30 -19.97 11.77
CA GLY A 188 2.62 -20.00 10.46
C GLY A 188 3.06 -21.15 9.55
N PRO A 189 2.36 -21.36 8.42
CA PRO A 189 2.75 -22.34 7.42
C PRO A 189 4.02 -21.93 6.64
N PRO A 190 4.70 -22.86 5.97
CA PRO A 190 5.75 -22.54 5.01
C PRO A 190 5.22 -21.59 3.91
N PRO A 191 6.06 -20.73 3.30
CA PRO A 191 7.51 -20.64 3.45
C PRO A 191 7.99 -19.70 4.57
N THR A 192 7.20 -18.67 4.93
CA THR A 192 7.62 -17.64 5.89
C THR A 192 7.56 -18.11 7.34
N LYS A 193 6.72 -19.11 7.65
CA LYS A 193 6.44 -19.59 9.01
C LYS A 193 5.92 -18.49 9.94
N ARG A 194 5.35 -17.42 9.38
CA ARG A 194 4.80 -16.29 10.14
C ARG A 194 3.29 -16.33 10.07
N ARG A 195 2.63 -16.05 11.18
CA ARG A 195 1.18 -15.91 11.24
C ARG A 195 0.86 -14.50 11.71
N PHE A 196 0.41 -13.66 10.79
CA PHE A 196 -0.18 -12.36 11.08
C PHE A 196 -1.62 -12.59 11.51
N CYS A 197 -1.87 -12.50 12.81
CA CYS A 197 -3.19 -12.61 13.42
C CYS A 197 -3.77 -11.20 13.56
N ILE A 198 -4.68 -10.84 12.66
CA ILE A 198 -5.15 -9.46 12.46
C ILE A 198 -6.62 -9.36 12.82
N ASN A 199 -6.99 -8.30 13.55
CA ASN A 199 -8.38 -8.03 13.87
C ASN A 199 -9.16 -7.67 12.59
N SER A 200 -10.29 -8.31 12.36
CA SER A 200 -11.20 -7.96 11.26
C SER A 200 -11.65 -6.51 11.33
N ALA A 201 -11.88 -5.97 12.53
CA ALA A 201 -12.25 -4.57 12.73
C ALA A 201 -11.14 -3.55 12.39
N SER A 202 -9.91 -3.99 12.11
CA SER A 202 -8.80 -3.09 11.76
C SER A 202 -8.56 -2.98 10.24
N ILE A 203 -9.22 -3.83 9.46
CA ILE A 203 -9.03 -3.96 8.02
C ILE A 203 -10.36 -3.84 7.28
N ASP A 204 -10.29 -3.42 6.02
CA ASP A 204 -11.38 -3.44 5.06
C ASP A 204 -10.99 -4.31 3.86
N PHE A 205 -11.95 -4.77 3.06
CA PHE A 205 -11.71 -5.70 1.95
C PHE A 205 -12.17 -5.11 0.62
N ILE A 206 -11.26 -5.08 -0.35
CA ILE A 206 -11.53 -4.68 -1.73
C ILE A 206 -11.49 -5.95 -2.59
N PRO A 207 -12.63 -6.39 -3.17
CA PRO A 207 -12.66 -7.56 -4.04
C PRO A 207 -11.86 -7.30 -5.32
N ALA A 208 -11.21 -8.35 -5.83
CA ALA A 208 -10.53 -8.28 -7.12
C ALA A 208 -11.57 -8.15 -8.24
N ALA A 209 -11.35 -7.23 -9.19
CA ALA A 209 -12.19 -7.15 -10.38
C ALA A 209 -12.10 -8.48 -11.15
N GLU A 210 -13.25 -9.13 -11.34
CA GLU A 210 -13.36 -10.29 -12.21
C GLU A 210 -13.00 -9.85 -13.65
N LYS A 211 -12.08 -10.57 -14.29
CA LYS A 211 -11.63 -10.31 -15.66
C LYS A 211 -12.28 -11.26 -16.64
#